data_AF-A0AA96S1C2-F1
#
_entry.id   AF-A0AA96S1C2-F1
#
_cell.length_a   1.000
_cell.length_b   1.000
_cell.length_c   1.000
_cell.angle_alpha   90.00
_cell.angle_beta   90.00
_cell.angle_gamma   90.00
#
_symmetry.space_group_name_H-M   'P 1'
#
loop_
_entity.id
_entity.type
_entity.pdbx_description
1 polymer ?
#
loop_
_entity_poly.entity_id
_entity_poly.type
_entity_poly.pdbx_seq_one_letter_code
_entity_poly.pdbx_strand_id
1 'polypeptide(L)'
;MYALLGSVALFLLLAAGIIAFQNSRIIREQENDSSRAYTGYLMYSVYNQDFSPDKELPEAVPLFQFTLFDGYAQAPSEGEAGTTYALCRVAAGKGEMVLSDAQTYMLGQLRQAVLQGIRLEYAAYAGKAARRGEKELIKVLEQAVLEEARHADQS
;
A
#
# COMPACT_ATOMS: atom_id res chain seq x y z
N MET A 1 -37.57 7.38 26.43
CA MET A 1 -36.88 6.11 26.71
C MET A 1 -36.82 5.19 25.49
N TYR A 2 -37.91 4.99 24.73
CA TYR A 2 -37.92 4.15 23.51
C TYR A 2 -37.06 4.67 22.34
N ALA A 3 -36.94 5.98 22.14
CA ALA A 3 -36.12 6.55 21.07
C ALA A 3 -34.60 6.29 21.23
N LEU A 4 -34.13 6.18 22.48
CA LEU A 4 -32.73 5.92 22.81
C LEU A 4 -32.35 4.45 22.62
N LEU A 5 -33.31 3.54 22.81
CA LEU A 5 -33.14 2.11 22.50
C LEU A 5 -33.14 1.85 20.99
N GLY A 6 -33.97 2.58 20.23
CA GLY A 6 -34.02 2.48 18.77
C GLY A 6 -32.73 2.96 18.08
N SER A 7 -32.13 4.04 18.57
CA SER A 7 -30.88 4.56 17.99
C SER A 7 -29.68 3.64 18.25
N VAL A 8 -29.58 3.06 19.45
CA VAL A 8 -28.52 2.10 19.79
C VAL A 8 -28.66 0.82 18.95
N ALA A 9 -29.88 0.31 18.78
CA ALA A 9 -30.13 -0.88 17.95
C ALA A 9 -29.76 -0.65 16.47
N LEU A 10 -30.08 0.53 15.92
CA LEU A 10 -29.74 0.89 14.54
C LEU A 10 -28.21 1.01 14.35
N PHE A 11 -27.51 1.59 15.33
CA PHE A 11 -26.06 1.72 15.28
C PHE A 11 -25.35 0.36 15.33
N LEU A 12 -25.84 -0.57 16.17
CA LEU A 12 -25.31 -1.93 16.25
C LEU A 12 -25.55 -2.74 14.96
N LEU A 13 -26.70 -2.56 14.30
CA LEU A 13 -26.99 -3.21 13.02
C LEU A 13 -26.07 -2.70 11.89
N LEU A 14 -25.80 -1.39 11.84
CA LEU A 14 -24.87 -0.82 10.87
C LEU A 14 -23.43 -1.27 11.10
N ALA A 15 -22.97 -1.31 12.36
CA ALA A 15 -21.65 -1.82 12.71
C ALA A 15 -21.49 -3.30 12.33
N ALA A 16 -22.50 -4.13 12.62
CA ALA A 16 -22.50 -5.54 12.23
C ALA A 16 -22.50 -5.73 10.70
N GLY A 17 -23.22 -4.89 9.96
CA GLY A 17 -23.21 -4.90 8.50
C GLY A 17 -21.84 -4.56 7.90
N ILE A 18 -21.14 -3.58 8.46
CA ILE A 18 -19.79 -3.19 8.03
C ILE A 18 -18.77 -4.30 8.33
N ILE A 19 -18.83 -4.91 9.52
CA ILE A 19 -17.93 -6.01 9.91
C ILE A 19 -18.21 -7.26 9.04
N ALA A 20 -19.47 -7.59 8.78
CA ALA A 20 -19.84 -8.70 7.91
C ALA A 20 -19.36 -8.49 6.46
N PHE A 21 -19.41 -7.25 5.95
CA PHE A 21 -18.90 -6.92 4.62
C PHE A 21 -17.37 -7.11 4.52
N GLN A 22 -16.62 -6.69 5.55
CA GLN A 22 -15.17 -6.91 5.62
C GLN A 22 -14.80 -8.39 5.72
N ASN A 23 -15.51 -9.16 6.55
CA ASN A 23 -15.27 -10.61 6.66
C ASN A 23 -15.62 -11.37 5.38
N SER A 24 -16.64 -10.94 4.63
CA SER A 24 -17.00 -11.55 3.35
C SER A 24 -15.90 -11.39 2.31
N ARG A 25 -15.18 -10.27 2.33
CA ARG A 25 -14.06 -10.00 1.43
C ARG A 25 -12.85 -10.89 1.75
N ILE A 26 -12.53 -11.06 3.03
CA ILE A 26 -11.43 -11.92 3.50
C ILE A 26 -11.70 -13.39 3.15
N ILE A 27 -12.94 -13.88 3.31
CA ILE A 27 -13.30 -15.27 2.99
C ILE A 27 -13.29 -15.52 1.47
N ARG A 28 -13.75 -14.55 0.67
CA ARG A 28 -13.73 -14.64 -0.80
C ARG A 28 -12.32 -14.58 -1.39
N GLU A 29 -11.38 -13.96 -0.68
CA GLU A 29 -9.95 -13.96 -1.00
C GLU A 29 -9.33 -15.33 -0.62
N GLN A 30 -9.67 -15.92 0.54
CA GLN A 30 -9.20 -17.26 0.95
C GLN A 30 -9.68 -18.42 0.07
N GLU A 31 -10.91 -18.36 -0.45
CA GLU A 31 -11.47 -19.42 -1.31
C GLU A 31 -10.84 -19.43 -2.71
N ASN A 32 -10.24 -18.31 -3.16
CA ASN A 32 -9.45 -18.23 -4.38
C ASN A 32 -7.98 -18.69 -4.20
N ASP A 33 -7.43 -18.58 -2.99
CA ASP A 33 -6.01 -18.86 -2.70
C ASP A 33 -5.71 -20.33 -2.40
N SER A 34 -6.69 -21.12 -1.95
CA SER A 34 -6.44 -22.46 -1.39
C SER A 34 -6.28 -23.57 -2.44
N SER A 35 -6.31 -23.29 -3.75
CA SER A 35 -6.39 -24.34 -4.78
C SER A 35 -5.39 -24.32 -5.95
N ARG A 36 -4.40 -23.42 -6.07
CA ARG A 36 -3.45 -23.48 -7.21
C ARG A 36 -2.01 -23.09 -6.85
N ALA A 37 -1.11 -24.09 -6.85
CA ALA A 37 0.34 -24.04 -7.09
C ALA A 37 1.13 -22.81 -6.57
N TYR A 38 1.73 -22.99 -5.39
CA TYR A 38 2.29 -22.02 -4.45
C TYR A 38 3.45 -21.10 -4.93
N THR A 39 4.01 -21.25 -6.13
CA THR A 39 5.17 -20.42 -6.58
C THR A 39 4.89 -19.56 -7.82
N GLY A 40 3.86 -19.83 -8.61
CA GLY A 40 3.53 -19.06 -9.82
C GLY A 40 2.94 -17.67 -9.55
N TYR A 41 2.52 -17.41 -8.30
CA TYR A 41 1.81 -16.20 -7.89
C TYR A 41 2.72 -15.16 -7.21
N LEU A 42 3.92 -15.56 -6.77
CA LEU A 42 4.90 -14.67 -6.18
C LEU A 42 5.59 -13.86 -7.29
N MET A 43 5.12 -12.64 -7.46
CA MET A 43 5.45 -11.77 -8.58
C MET A 43 5.86 -10.38 -8.14
N TYR A 44 5.88 -10.11 -6.83
CA TYR A 44 6.15 -8.80 -6.29
C TYR A 44 7.21 -8.89 -5.21
N SER A 45 8.09 -7.90 -5.18
CA SER A 45 9.12 -7.73 -4.16
C SER A 45 9.27 -6.24 -3.87
N VAL A 46 9.70 -5.94 -2.63
CA VAL A 46 10.01 -4.58 -2.22
C VAL A 46 11.51 -4.48 -2.03
N TYR A 47 12.12 -3.51 -2.73
CA TYR A 47 13.55 -3.26 -2.69
C TYR A 47 13.82 -1.98 -1.92
N ASN A 48 14.92 -1.97 -1.15
CA ASN A 48 15.36 -0.80 -0.39
C ASN A 48 16.34 0.07 -1.18
N GLN A 49 16.00 0.36 -2.43
CA GLN A 49 16.83 1.15 -3.36
C GLN A 49 15.95 2.02 -4.25
N ASP A 50 16.51 3.12 -4.75
CA ASP A 50 15.81 4.01 -5.67
C ASP A 50 15.78 3.45 -7.09
N PHE A 51 14.62 3.52 -7.73
CA PHE A 51 14.43 3.19 -9.14
C PHE A 51 14.13 4.49 -9.88
N SER A 52 15.02 4.88 -10.79
CA SER A 52 14.73 6.01 -11.68
C SER A 52 13.70 5.57 -12.74
N PRO A 53 12.75 6.45 -13.14
CA PRO A 53 11.83 6.19 -14.25
C PRO A 53 12.55 5.71 -15.52
N ASP A 54 13.76 6.22 -15.76
CA ASP A 54 14.58 6.01 -16.96
C ASP A 54 15.56 4.83 -16.84
N LYS A 55 15.75 4.29 -15.63
CA LYS A 55 16.56 3.09 -15.41
C LYS A 55 15.64 1.88 -15.37
N GLU A 56 15.53 1.20 -16.51
CA GLU A 56 14.89 -0.11 -16.57
C GLU A 56 15.84 -1.16 -15.99
N LEU A 57 15.49 -1.72 -14.83
CA LEU A 57 16.04 -2.99 -14.40
C LEU A 57 15.22 -4.08 -15.10
N PRO A 58 15.79 -4.85 -16.05
CA PRO A 58 15.02 -5.78 -16.88
C PRO A 58 14.30 -6.85 -16.05
N GLU A 59 14.80 -7.13 -14.85
CA GLU A 59 14.31 -8.17 -13.95
C GLU A 59 13.24 -7.66 -12.97
N ALA A 60 13.12 -6.35 -12.78
CA ALA A 60 12.24 -5.71 -11.78
C ALA A 60 11.58 -4.45 -12.35
N VAL A 61 10.28 -4.54 -12.64
CA VAL A 61 9.47 -3.44 -13.15
C VAL A 61 8.92 -2.65 -11.96
N PRO A 62 9.35 -1.39 -11.73
CA PRO A 62 8.84 -0.60 -10.62
C PRO A 62 7.38 -0.23 -10.86
N LEU A 63 6.55 -0.37 -9.81
CA LEU A 63 5.14 -0.01 -9.81
C LEU A 63 4.89 1.24 -8.96
N PHE A 64 5.51 1.29 -7.79
CA PHE A 64 5.39 2.39 -6.85
C PHE A 64 6.63 2.44 -5.96
N GLN A 65 7.08 3.62 -5.58
CA GLN A 65 8.10 3.77 -4.55
C GLN A 65 7.83 4.98 -3.68
N PHE A 66 8.35 4.96 -2.46
CA PHE A 66 8.42 6.14 -1.61
C PHE A 66 9.72 6.16 -0.82
N THR A 67 10.21 7.35 -0.51
CA THR A 67 11.41 7.59 0.29
C THR A 67 11.00 8.28 1.57
N LEU A 68 11.45 7.73 2.70
CA LEU A 68 11.32 8.30 4.02
C LEU A 68 12.60 9.04 4.37
N PHE A 69 12.51 10.32 4.72
CA PHE A 69 13.68 11.14 5.06
C PHE A 69 13.82 11.29 6.57
N ASP A 70 14.97 10.89 7.12
CA ASP A 70 15.28 11.10 8.54
C ASP A 70 15.57 12.59 8.80
N GLY A 71 14.54 13.38 9.11
CA GLY A 71 14.69 14.77 9.53
C GLY A 71 13.44 15.63 9.35
N TYR A 72 13.27 16.62 10.24
CA TYR A 72 12.22 17.66 10.16
C TYR A 72 12.53 18.76 9.11
N ALA A 73 13.48 18.54 8.20
CA ALA A 73 13.87 19.55 7.22
C ALA A 73 12.85 19.61 6.06
N GLN A 74 12.29 20.80 5.85
CA GLN A 74 11.28 21.08 4.81
C GLN A 74 11.81 20.98 3.37
N ALA A 75 13.13 20.86 3.17
CA ALA A 75 13.74 20.66 1.85
C ALA A 75 14.74 19.51 1.94
N PRO A 76 14.78 18.59 0.96
CA PRO A 76 15.76 17.52 0.95
C PRO A 76 17.11 18.21 0.77
N SER A 77 17.96 18.14 1.79
CA SER A 77 19.34 18.58 1.63
C SER A 77 20.06 17.57 0.71
N GLU A 78 20.88 18.04 -0.24
CA GLU A 78 21.68 17.13 -1.06
C GLU A 78 22.55 16.26 -0.14
N GLY A 79 22.21 14.97 -0.04
CA GLY A 79 22.89 14.02 0.87
C GLY A 79 22.09 13.58 2.10
N GLU A 80 20.82 13.98 2.23
CA GLU A 80 19.94 13.47 3.29
C GLU A 80 19.74 11.95 3.14
N ALA A 81 20.04 11.20 4.21
CA ALA A 81 19.92 9.75 4.21
C ALA A 81 18.45 9.36 4.28
N GLY A 82 17.86 9.04 3.12
CA GLY A 82 16.50 8.53 3.01
C GLY A 82 16.46 7.01 2.91
N THR A 83 15.44 6.38 3.49
CA THR A 83 15.12 4.97 3.22
C THR A 83 14.05 4.89 2.15
N THR A 84 14.43 4.42 0.95
CA THR A 84 13.49 4.19 -0.15
C THR A 84 12.91 2.79 -0.09
N TYR A 85 11.60 2.67 -0.23
CA TYR A 85 10.89 1.41 -0.43
C TYR A 85 10.30 1.42 -1.84
N ALA A 86 10.79 0.53 -2.70
CA ALA A 86 10.35 0.41 -4.08
C ALA A 86 9.64 -0.93 -4.31
N LEU A 87 8.34 -0.89 -4.57
CA LEU A 87 7.55 -2.04 -4.98
C LEU A 87 7.76 -2.30 -6.47
N CYS A 88 8.25 -3.50 -6.78
CA CYS A 88 8.49 -3.95 -8.14
C CYS A 88 7.72 -5.23 -8.45
N ARG A 89 7.26 -5.34 -9.70
CA ARG A 89 6.85 -6.60 -10.29
C ARG A 89 8.06 -7.29 -10.92
N VAL A 90 8.25 -8.55 -10.57
CA VAL A 90 9.29 -9.43 -11.10
C VAL A 90 8.67 -10.61 -11.84
N ALA A 91 9.49 -11.46 -12.46
CA ALA A 91 9.02 -12.68 -13.10
C ALA A 91 8.30 -13.62 -12.10
N ALA A 92 7.33 -14.40 -12.57
CA ALA A 92 6.61 -15.36 -11.73
C ALA A 92 7.55 -16.34 -11.03
N GLY A 93 7.39 -16.47 -9.70
CA GLY A 93 8.23 -17.29 -8.84
C GLY A 93 9.59 -16.69 -8.51
N LYS A 94 9.87 -15.46 -8.95
CA LYS A 94 11.05 -14.67 -8.54
C LYS A 94 10.71 -13.62 -7.49
N GLY A 95 9.43 -13.36 -7.26
CA GLY A 95 8.99 -12.44 -6.22
C GLY A 95 8.94 -13.12 -4.86
N GLU A 96 8.78 -12.30 -3.84
CA GLU A 96 8.62 -12.74 -2.45
C GLU A 96 7.16 -12.70 -2.01
N MET A 97 6.32 -11.94 -2.72
CA MET A 97 4.96 -11.62 -2.32
C MET A 97 3.97 -11.78 -3.48
N VAL A 98 2.73 -12.08 -3.10
CA VAL A 98 1.55 -11.85 -3.95
C VAL A 98 1.13 -10.37 -3.87
N LEU A 99 0.24 -9.94 -4.77
CA LEU A 99 -0.13 -8.52 -4.89
C LEU A 99 -0.75 -7.94 -3.60
N SER A 100 -1.61 -8.72 -2.93
CA SER A 100 -2.28 -8.32 -1.67
C SER A 100 -1.30 -8.11 -0.53
N ASP A 101 -0.32 -9.00 -0.40
CA ASP A 101 0.70 -8.93 0.64
C ASP A 101 1.62 -7.74 0.40
N ALA A 102 2.02 -7.52 -0.86
CA ALA A 102 2.84 -6.37 -1.23
C ALA A 102 2.12 -5.04 -0.96
N GLN A 103 0.81 -4.97 -1.24
CA GLN A 103 -0.01 -3.80 -0.89
C GLN A 103 -0.06 -3.58 0.62
N THR A 104 -0.33 -4.64 1.38
CA THR A 104 -0.44 -4.58 2.85
C THR A 104 0.89 -4.13 3.47
N TYR A 105 2.00 -4.65 2.98
CA TYR A 105 3.34 -4.27 3.41
C TYR A 105 3.61 -2.77 3.16
N MET A 106 3.40 -2.30 1.93
CA MET A 106 3.64 -0.90 1.56
C MET A 106 2.76 0.07 2.36
N LEU A 107 1.48 -0.25 2.54
CA LEU A 107 0.57 0.54 3.38
C LEU A 107 1.02 0.55 4.85
N GLY A 108 1.50 -0.58 5.36
CA GLY A 108 2.05 -0.68 6.71
C GLY A 108 3.23 0.26 6.93
N GLN A 109 4.16 0.30 5.97
CA GLN A 109 5.31 1.20 6.03
C GLN A 109 4.91 2.68 5.94
N LEU A 110 4.00 3.04 5.03
CA LEU A 110 3.46 4.40 4.94
C LEU A 110 2.81 4.84 6.26
N ARG A 111 1.98 3.98 6.85
CA ARG A 111 1.32 4.28 8.14
C ARG A 111 2.34 4.45 9.28
N GLN A 112 3.41 3.67 9.29
CA GLN A 112 4.47 3.84 10.29
C GLN A 112 5.19 5.18 10.13
N ALA A 113 5.52 5.57 8.89
CA ALA A 113 6.15 6.85 8.61
C ALA A 113 5.30 8.03 9.09
N VAL A 114 3.99 7.96 8.86
CA VAL A 114 3.00 8.95 9.31
C VAL A 114 2.99 9.07 10.83
N LEU A 115 2.88 7.94 11.54
CA LEU A 115 2.85 7.95 13.00
C LEU A 115 4.12 8.55 13.61
N GLN A 116 5.23 8.47 12.88
CA GLN A 116 6.51 9.04 13.27
C GLN A 116 6.69 10.50 12.81
N GLY A 117 5.73 11.06 12.06
CA GLY A 117 5.81 12.40 11.49
C GLY A 117 6.95 12.55 10.47
N ILE A 118 7.35 11.44 9.83
CA ILE A 118 8.47 11.42 8.89
C ILE A 118 8.02 12.01 7.56
N ARG A 119 8.85 12.89 7.00
CA ARG A 119 8.64 13.40 5.66
C ARG A 119 8.81 12.29 4.64
N LEU A 120 7.88 12.22 3.70
CA LEU A 120 7.89 11.22 2.64
C LEU A 120 7.75 11.88 1.26
N GLU A 121 8.45 11.33 0.27
CA GLU A 121 8.23 11.59 -1.15
C GLU A 121 7.91 10.29 -1.86
N TYR A 122 7.09 10.33 -2.90
CA TYR A 122 6.70 9.13 -3.62
C TYR A 122 6.74 9.32 -5.13
N ALA A 123 6.91 8.20 -5.84
CA ALA A 123 6.77 8.13 -7.28
C ALA A 123 5.92 6.93 -7.68
N ALA A 124 4.92 7.18 -8.53
CA ALA A 124 4.03 6.15 -9.06
C ALA A 124 4.34 5.90 -10.55
N TYR A 125 4.42 4.61 -10.92
CA TYR A 125 4.74 4.19 -12.27
C TYR A 125 3.52 3.57 -12.97
N ALA A 126 2.40 4.31 -13.00
CA ALA A 126 1.13 3.82 -13.55
C ALA A 126 1.23 3.31 -15.01
N GLY A 127 2.13 3.90 -15.81
CA GLY A 127 2.39 3.45 -17.20
C GLY A 127 3.06 2.07 -17.29
N LYS A 128 3.72 1.61 -16.22
CA LYS A 128 4.40 0.30 -16.15
C LYS A 128 3.49 -0.81 -15.58
N ALA A 129 2.31 -0.45 -15.07
CA ALA A 129 1.32 -1.39 -14.57
C ALA A 129 0.63 -2.14 -15.71
N ALA A 130 0.89 -3.45 -15.79
CA ALA A 130 0.34 -4.33 -16.81
C ALA A 130 -1.06 -4.84 -16.45
N ARG A 131 -1.32 -5.05 -15.15
CA ARG A 131 -2.55 -5.68 -14.66
C ARG A 131 -3.51 -4.67 -14.04
N ARG A 132 -4.81 -4.97 -14.09
CA ARG A 132 -5.84 -4.15 -13.40
C ARG A 132 -5.55 -4.04 -11.91
N GLY A 133 -5.17 -5.15 -11.26
CA GLY A 133 -4.83 -5.15 -9.83
C GLY A 133 -3.66 -4.22 -9.49
N GLU A 134 -2.62 -4.16 -10.33
CA GLU A 134 -1.48 -3.27 -10.13
C GLU A 134 -1.90 -1.80 -10.23
N LYS A 135 -2.75 -1.46 -11.20
CA LYS A 135 -3.29 -0.10 -11.35
C LYS A 135 -4.11 0.32 -10.14
N GLU A 136 -4.94 -0.58 -9.61
CA GLU A 136 -5.71 -0.31 -8.39
C GLU A 136 -4.82 -0.20 -7.16
N LEU A 137 -3.81 -1.06 -7.02
CA LEU A 137 -2.82 -0.97 -5.95
C LEU A 137 -2.12 0.40 -5.96
N ILE A 138 -1.64 0.85 -7.12
CA ILE A 138 -0.96 2.14 -7.25
C ILE A 138 -1.89 3.27 -6.78
N LYS A 139 -3.14 3.31 -7.25
CA LYS A 139 -4.12 4.31 -6.81
C LYS A 139 -4.34 4.29 -5.31
N VAL A 140 -4.44 3.10 -4.70
CA VAL A 140 -4.62 2.96 -3.25
C VAL A 140 -3.42 3.52 -2.48
N LEU A 141 -2.19 3.25 -2.94
CA LEU A 141 -0.98 3.79 -2.32
C LEU A 141 -0.85 5.30 -2.50
N GLU A 142 -1.20 5.83 -3.68
CA GLU A 142 -1.25 7.28 -3.93
C GLU A 142 -2.27 7.97 -3.03
N GLN A 143 -3.46 7.39 -2.90
CA GLN A 143 -4.50 7.91 -2.00
C GLN A 143 -4.03 7.91 -0.55
N ALA A 144 -3.41 6.81 -0.10
CA ALA A 144 -2.84 6.75 1.24
C ALA A 144 -1.84 7.88 1.47
N VAL A 145 -0.87 8.09 0.57
CA VAL A 145 0.08 9.20 0.70
C VAL A 145 -0.60 10.57 0.75
N LEU A 146 -1.61 10.82 -0.09
CA LEU A 146 -2.32 12.10 -0.14
C LEU A 146 -3.18 12.37 1.09
N GLU A 147 -3.83 11.34 1.64
CA GLU A 147 -4.59 11.44 2.89
C GLU A 147 -3.67 11.85 4.04
N GLU A 148 -2.46 11.32 4.05
CA GLU A 148 -1.47 11.62 5.09
C GLU A 148 -0.89 13.04 4.98
N ALA A 149 -0.63 13.51 3.77
CA ALA A 149 -0.25 14.90 3.55
C ALA A 149 -1.31 15.88 4.07
N ARG A 150 -2.60 15.54 3.92
CA ARG A 150 -3.72 16.36 4.43
C ARG A 150 -3.85 16.34 5.95
N HIS A 151 -3.51 15.23 6.60
CA HIS A 151 -3.52 15.14 8.06
C HIS A 151 -2.39 15.93 8.71
N ALA A 152 -1.22 16.00 8.08
CA ALA A 152 -0.09 16.83 8.53
C ALA A 152 -0.38 18.34 8.44
N ASP A 153 -1.16 18.80 7.44
CA ASP A 153 -1.53 20.22 7.27
C ASP A 153 -2.60 20.71 8.27
N GLN A 154 -3.27 19.79 8.99
CA GLN A 154 -4.37 20.11 9.92
C GLN A 154 -3.95 20.09 11.40
N SER A 155 -2.70 19.73 11.71
CA SER A 155 -2.12 19.69 13.06
C SER A 155 -1.18 20.86 13.32
#